data_AF-A0A432XD64-F1
#
_entry.id   AF-A0A432XD64-F1
#
_cell.length_a   1.000
_cell.length_b   1.000
_cell.length_c   1.000
_cell.angle_alpha   90.00
_cell.angle_beta   90.00
_cell.angle_gamma   90.00
#
_symmetry.space_group_name_H-M   'P 1'
#
loop_
_entity.id
_entity.type
_entity.pdbx_description
1 polymer ?
#
loop_
_entity_poly.entity_id
_entity_poly.type
_entity_poly.pdbx_seq_one_letter_code
_entity_poly.pdbx_strand_id
1 'polypeptide(L)'
;MFRKFYGRNDFVRTKTKLKLYFFLLIFTLAVIGIYFLHHVDTSFISAGAILLSASLALCAALLNILFTRKTARESNSLEFQRNLLSDKSYKMHELRALRAVRERTNLHELAQTKFRFDKDSISIRYVLNTWERAANAMRHGLYDELYLYEAHKSMVIALSMHFREFIKEAQKRQPSFYENFSWLALKWVIRRDSHSDKNRKTKLRQILAELDKIASHKIH
;
A
#
# COMPACT_ATOMS: atom_id res chain seq x y z
N MET A 1 1.61 -18.53 3.84
CA MET A 1 1.23 -17.62 4.94
C MET A 1 0.57 -16.35 4.35
N PHE A 2 -0.69 -16.47 3.89
CA PHE A 2 -1.43 -15.39 3.23
C PHE A 2 -2.09 -14.47 4.27
N ARG A 3 -1.48 -13.32 4.55
CA ARG A 3 -2.07 -12.30 5.42
C ARG A 3 -3.28 -11.65 4.74
N LYS A 4 -4.42 -11.66 5.44
CA LYS A 4 -5.73 -11.08 5.09
C LYS A 4 -5.65 -9.80 4.23
N PHE A 5 -6.24 -9.86 3.04
CA PHE A 5 -6.54 -8.69 2.21
C PHE A 5 -7.73 -7.92 2.80
N TYR A 6 -7.46 -6.89 3.61
CA TYR A 6 -8.50 -5.99 4.09
C TYR A 6 -8.85 -4.93 3.03
N GLY A 7 -10.15 -4.74 2.82
CA GLY A 7 -10.73 -3.71 1.95
C GLY A 7 -10.88 -2.36 2.66
N ARG A 8 -11.00 -1.29 1.87
CA ARG A 8 -11.03 0.12 2.30
C ARG A 8 -12.01 0.44 3.45
N ASN A 9 -13.16 -0.23 3.49
CA ASN A 9 -14.21 -0.02 4.51
C ASN A 9 -13.84 -0.59 5.88
N ASP A 10 -13.10 -1.69 5.94
CA ASP A 10 -12.65 -2.26 7.21
C ASP A 10 -11.56 -1.40 7.84
N PHE A 11 -10.73 -0.75 7.00
CA PHE A 11 -9.60 0.08 7.42
C PHE A 11 -10.04 1.41 8.04
N VAL A 12 -11.04 2.10 7.48
CA VAL A 12 -11.58 3.35 8.06
C VAL A 12 -12.31 3.05 9.38
N ARG A 13 -13.08 1.97 9.43
CA ARG A 13 -13.84 1.57 10.63
C ARG A 13 -12.93 1.09 11.78
N THR A 14 -11.77 0.49 11.48
CA THR A 14 -10.76 0.15 12.50
C THR A 14 -10.00 1.38 13.02
N LYS A 15 -9.75 2.40 12.18
CA LYS A 15 -9.04 3.64 12.59
C LYS A 15 -9.77 4.40 13.70
N THR A 16 -11.08 4.57 13.60
CA THR A 16 -11.87 5.29 14.62
C THR A 16 -11.96 4.50 15.92
N LYS A 17 -12.14 3.17 15.82
CA LYS A 17 -12.16 2.28 16.97
C LYS A 17 -10.83 2.26 17.71
N LEU A 18 -9.71 2.24 17.00
CA LEU A 18 -8.38 2.24 17.61
C LEU A 18 -8.11 3.51 18.43
N LYS A 19 -8.45 4.69 17.90
CA LYS A 19 -8.35 5.95 18.66
C LYS A 19 -9.23 5.93 19.92
N LEU A 20 -10.45 5.41 19.79
CA LEU A 20 -11.39 5.28 20.92
C LEU A 20 -10.85 4.32 22.00
N TYR A 21 -10.35 3.15 21.62
CA TYR A 21 -9.75 2.20 22.57
C TYR A 21 -8.56 2.80 23.32
N PHE A 22 -7.74 3.61 22.66
CA PHE A 22 -6.60 4.26 23.32
C PHE A 22 -7.01 5.38 24.26
N PHE A 23 -8.00 6.19 23.89
CA PHE A 23 -8.56 7.17 24.80
C PHE A 23 -9.13 6.49 26.05
N LEU A 24 -9.89 5.40 25.86
CA LEU A 24 -10.41 4.60 26.95
C LEU A 24 -9.29 3.96 27.80
N LEU A 25 -8.20 3.49 27.21
CA LEU A 25 -7.05 2.94 27.93
C LEU A 25 -6.38 3.99 28.83
N ILE A 26 -6.08 5.18 28.30
CA ILE A 26 -5.45 6.27 29.07
C ILE A 26 -6.39 6.73 30.18
N PHE A 27 -7.67 6.88 29.88
CA PHE A 27 -8.69 7.28 30.85
C PHE A 27 -8.82 6.25 31.98
N THR A 28 -8.91 4.96 31.64
CA THR A 28 -9.00 3.88 32.64
C THR A 28 -7.73 3.77 33.49
N LEU A 29 -6.53 3.87 32.89
CA LEU A 29 -5.27 3.91 33.63
C LEU A 29 -5.21 5.11 34.61
N ALA A 30 -5.68 6.28 34.19
CA ALA A 30 -5.73 7.45 35.04
C ALA A 30 -6.72 7.25 36.22
N VAL A 31 -7.93 6.75 35.95
CA VAL A 31 -8.95 6.50 36.98
C VAL A 31 -8.48 5.44 37.99
N ILE A 32 -7.94 4.32 37.50
CA ILE A 32 -7.40 3.25 38.34
C ILE A 32 -6.22 3.76 39.18
N GLY A 33 -5.32 4.53 38.57
CA GLY A 33 -4.17 5.11 39.26
C GLY A 33 -4.58 6.08 40.37
N ILE A 34 -5.56 6.95 40.12
CA ILE A 34 -6.10 7.87 41.14
C ILE A 34 -6.80 7.09 42.25
N TYR A 35 -7.59 6.07 41.91
CA TYR A 35 -8.24 5.21 42.89
C TYR A 35 -7.21 4.51 43.80
N PHE A 36 -6.13 3.97 43.21
CA PHE A 36 -5.05 3.34 43.97
C PHE A 36 -4.35 4.34 44.90
N LEU A 37 -4.09 5.56 44.44
CA LEU A 37 -3.50 6.62 45.26
C LEU A 37 -4.31 6.97 46.51
N HIS A 38 -5.63 6.87 46.44
CA HIS A 38 -6.51 7.09 47.59
C HIS A 38 -6.46 5.97 48.64
N HIS A 39 -5.94 4.78 48.29
CA HIS A 39 -5.86 3.61 49.17
C HIS A 39 -4.44 3.33 49.68
N VAL A 40 -3.47 4.16 49.29
CA VAL A 40 -2.07 4.04 49.68
C VAL A 40 -1.77 5.00 50.84
N ASP A 41 -0.87 4.60 51.74
CA ASP A 41 -0.46 5.45 52.87
C ASP A 41 0.08 6.81 52.40
N THR A 42 -0.15 7.82 53.23
CA THR A 42 0.18 9.23 52.92
C THR A 42 1.66 9.44 52.59
N SER A 43 2.56 8.60 53.13
CA SER A 43 4.00 8.62 52.84
C SER A 43 4.36 8.21 51.41
N PHE A 44 3.49 7.48 50.71
CA PHE A 44 3.75 6.94 49.37
C PHE A 44 2.92 7.60 48.25
N ILE A 45 2.01 8.53 48.58
CA ILE A 45 1.18 9.24 47.60
C ILE A 45 2.02 9.95 46.54
N SER A 46 3.10 10.64 46.94
CA SER A 46 3.97 11.36 46.02
C SER A 46 4.69 10.43 45.04
N ALA A 47 5.25 9.33 45.54
CA ALA A 47 5.91 8.31 44.72
C ALA A 47 4.92 7.64 43.74
N GLY A 48 3.72 7.32 44.22
CA GLY A 48 2.66 6.76 43.36
C GLY A 48 2.21 7.75 42.27
N ALA A 49 2.09 9.03 42.59
CA ALA A 49 1.71 10.06 41.63
C ALA A 49 2.77 10.23 40.54
N ILE A 50 4.06 10.23 40.90
CA ILE A 50 5.17 10.27 39.95
C ILE A 50 5.15 9.06 39.02
N LEU A 51 4.94 7.85 39.56
CA LEU A 51 4.86 6.62 38.76
C LEU A 51 3.67 6.63 37.81
N LEU A 52 2.51 7.11 38.26
CA LEU A 52 1.32 7.26 37.43
C LEU A 52 1.56 8.24 36.27
N SER A 53 2.11 9.42 36.58
CA SER A 53 2.46 10.43 35.57
C SER A 53 3.48 9.91 34.55
N ALA A 54 4.54 9.24 35.01
CA ALA A 54 5.55 8.65 34.14
C ALA A 54 4.96 7.58 33.21
N SER A 55 4.06 6.74 33.73
CA SER A 55 3.39 5.69 32.96
C SER A 55 2.47 6.28 31.88
N LEU A 56 1.67 7.29 32.24
CA LEU A 56 0.80 7.99 31.28
C LEU A 56 1.62 8.69 30.19
N ALA A 57 2.73 9.33 30.56
CA ALA A 57 3.64 9.98 29.62
C ALA A 57 4.28 8.97 28.65
N LEU A 58 4.73 7.81 29.14
CA LEU A 58 5.27 6.73 28.32
C LEU A 58 4.22 6.20 27.33
N CYS A 59 2.98 5.97 27.79
CA CYS A 59 1.88 5.58 26.91
C CYS A 59 1.64 6.61 25.81
N ALA A 60 1.56 7.89 26.16
CA ALA A 60 1.38 8.98 25.19
C ALA A 60 2.53 9.05 24.17
N ALA A 61 3.79 8.88 24.62
CA ALA A 61 4.97 8.90 23.75
C ALA A 61 4.96 7.74 22.74
N LEU A 62 4.65 6.51 23.19
CA LEU A 62 4.54 5.35 22.30
C LEU A 62 3.44 5.54 21.25
N LEU A 63 2.31 6.14 21.64
CA LEU A 63 1.23 6.46 20.70
C LEU A 63 1.66 7.51 19.68
N ASN A 64 2.35 8.56 20.13
CA ASN A 64 2.85 9.59 19.24
C ASN A 64 3.75 8.97 18.17
N ILE A 65 4.69 8.09 18.54
CA ILE A 65 5.55 7.37 17.58
C ILE A 65 4.73 6.59 16.54
N LEU A 66 3.67 5.90 16.96
CA LEU A 66 2.79 5.15 16.04
C LEU A 66 2.05 6.07 15.07
N PHE A 67 1.49 7.17 15.56
CA PHE A 67 0.80 8.14 14.70
C PHE A 67 1.77 8.87 13.77
N THR A 68 2.94 9.29 14.26
CA THR A 68 3.98 9.92 13.46
C THR A 68 4.44 9.01 12.34
N ARG A 69 4.70 7.71 12.60
CA ARG A 69 5.05 6.74 11.54
C ARG A 69 3.98 6.65 10.46
N LYS A 70 2.71 6.65 10.85
CA LYS A 70 1.60 6.60 9.91
C LYS A 70 1.47 7.89 9.10
N THR A 71 1.55 9.06 9.75
CA THR A 71 1.51 10.37 9.07
C THR A 71 2.68 10.51 8.10
N ALA A 72 3.88 10.10 8.51
CA ALA A 72 5.06 10.07 7.64
C ALA A 72 4.82 9.18 6.42
N ARG A 73 4.23 7.99 6.60
CA ARG A 73 3.89 7.10 5.48
C ARG A 73 2.88 7.73 4.50
N GLU A 74 1.81 8.35 5.02
CA GLU A 74 0.79 9.02 4.21
C GLU A 74 1.42 10.22 3.46
N SER A 75 2.24 11.03 4.13
CA SER A 75 2.96 12.17 3.56
C SER A 75 3.97 11.76 2.48
N ASN A 76 4.81 10.76 2.75
CA ASN A 76 5.79 10.22 1.80
C ASN A 76 5.12 9.70 0.51
N SER A 77 3.93 9.11 0.64
CA SER A 77 3.18 8.58 -0.51
C SER A 77 2.56 9.70 -1.36
N LEU A 78 2.04 10.74 -0.70
CA LEU A 78 1.54 11.94 -1.36
C LEU A 78 2.66 12.67 -2.09
N GLU A 79 3.83 12.79 -1.46
CA GLU A 79 5.00 13.40 -2.06
C GLU A 79 5.50 12.58 -3.26
N PHE A 80 5.58 11.25 -3.14
CA PHE A 80 5.91 10.39 -4.27
C PHE A 80 4.96 10.63 -5.45
N GLN A 81 3.64 10.62 -5.22
CA GLN A 81 2.66 10.86 -6.28
C GLN A 81 2.82 12.26 -6.89
N ARG A 82 2.99 13.29 -6.06
CA ARG A 82 3.21 14.66 -6.53
C ARG A 82 4.46 14.74 -7.42
N ASN A 83 5.56 14.14 -6.97
CA ASN A 83 6.82 14.14 -7.68
C ASN A 83 6.71 13.36 -9.00
N LEU A 84 6.00 12.23 -9.01
CA LEU A 84 5.74 11.47 -10.23
C LEU A 84 4.92 12.28 -11.25
N LEU A 85 3.93 13.05 -10.77
CA LEU A 85 3.06 13.88 -11.61
C LEU A 85 3.76 15.14 -12.13
N SER A 86 4.70 15.72 -11.39
CA SER A 86 5.42 16.93 -11.77
C SER A 86 6.74 16.65 -12.51
N ASP A 87 7.29 15.44 -12.41
CA ASP A 87 8.54 15.06 -13.05
C ASP A 87 8.39 14.96 -14.58
N LYS A 88 8.87 15.99 -15.29
CA LYS A 88 8.93 16.04 -16.75
C LYS A 88 9.84 14.96 -17.34
N SER A 89 10.91 14.60 -16.63
CA SER A 89 11.84 13.55 -17.04
C SER A 89 11.14 12.19 -17.00
N TYR A 90 10.44 11.89 -15.90
CA TYR A 90 9.64 10.66 -15.79
C TYR A 90 8.63 10.57 -16.93
N LYS A 91 7.84 11.62 -17.19
CA LYS A 91 6.87 11.62 -18.30
C LYS A 91 7.51 11.37 -19.66
N MET A 92 8.65 12.01 -19.93
CA MET A 92 9.38 11.82 -21.18
C MET A 92 9.88 10.37 -21.34
N HIS A 93 10.46 9.80 -20.27
CA HIS A 93 10.91 8.42 -20.27
C HIS A 93 9.75 7.42 -20.34
N GLU A 94 8.63 7.68 -19.66
CA GLU A 94 7.42 6.86 -19.72
C GLU A 94 6.84 6.81 -21.13
N LEU A 95 6.66 7.97 -21.77
CA LEU A 95 6.18 8.05 -23.15
C LEU A 95 7.11 7.32 -24.11
N ARG A 96 8.44 7.48 -23.95
CA ARG A 96 9.42 6.80 -24.79
C ARG A 96 9.43 5.30 -24.55
N ALA A 97 9.34 4.85 -23.30
CA ALA A 97 9.31 3.44 -22.95
C ALA A 97 8.05 2.76 -23.51
N LEU A 98 6.89 3.40 -23.40
CA LEU A 98 5.64 2.92 -24.00
C LEU A 98 5.68 2.95 -25.54
N ARG A 99 6.39 3.92 -26.13
CA ARG A 99 6.63 3.93 -27.59
C ARG A 99 7.47 2.73 -28.01
N ALA A 100 8.55 2.43 -27.29
CA ALA A 100 9.41 1.28 -27.56
C ALA A 100 8.64 -0.04 -27.53
N VAL A 101 7.65 -0.18 -26.62
CA VAL A 101 6.76 -1.35 -26.57
C VAL A 101 5.94 -1.52 -27.85
N ARG A 102 5.56 -0.43 -28.51
CA ARG A 102 4.76 -0.47 -29.75
C ARG A 102 5.61 -0.63 -31.01
N GLU A 103 6.77 0.01 -31.04
CA GLU A 103 7.59 0.14 -32.25
C GLU A 103 8.70 -0.90 -32.35
N ARG A 104 9.13 -1.50 -31.24
CA ARG A 104 10.20 -2.49 -31.24
C ARG A 104 9.61 -3.89 -31.28
N THR A 105 10.13 -4.70 -32.19
CA THR A 105 9.81 -6.13 -32.31
C THR A 105 10.35 -6.95 -31.14
N ASN A 106 11.45 -6.53 -30.51
CA ASN A 106 12.12 -7.32 -29.48
C ASN A 106 12.59 -6.48 -28.27
N LEU A 107 11.74 -6.38 -27.24
CA LEU A 107 12.09 -5.72 -25.97
C LEU A 107 13.19 -6.45 -25.18
N HIS A 108 13.36 -7.77 -25.39
CA HIS A 108 14.40 -8.54 -24.73
C HIS A 108 15.80 -8.08 -25.17
N GLU A 109 15.99 -7.72 -26.44
CA GLU A 109 17.27 -7.18 -26.92
C GLU A 109 17.67 -5.92 -26.16
N LEU A 110 16.73 -5.02 -25.88
CA LEU A 110 17.02 -3.77 -25.17
C LEU A 110 17.57 -3.98 -23.75
N ALA A 111 17.36 -5.15 -23.12
CA ALA A 111 17.90 -5.46 -21.81
C ALA A 111 19.38 -5.91 -21.83
N GLN A 112 19.88 -6.27 -23.01
CA GLN A 112 21.26 -6.76 -23.19
C GLN A 112 22.28 -5.62 -23.04
N THR A 113 23.49 -5.97 -22.58
CA THR A 113 24.57 -5.00 -22.29
C THR A 113 24.92 -4.14 -23.51
N LYS A 114 24.86 -4.68 -24.74
CA LYS A 114 25.11 -3.93 -25.97
C LYS A 114 24.18 -2.74 -26.19
N PHE A 115 22.96 -2.80 -25.65
CA PHE A 115 21.97 -1.73 -25.76
C PHE A 115 21.89 -0.87 -24.49
N ARG A 116 22.90 -0.92 -23.61
CA ARG A 116 22.92 -0.13 -22.37
C ARG A 116 22.74 1.36 -22.64
N PHE A 117 23.27 1.90 -23.73
CA PHE A 117 23.15 3.31 -24.07
C PHE A 117 22.06 3.62 -25.10
N ASP A 118 21.29 2.62 -25.52
CA ASP A 118 20.11 2.85 -26.36
C ASP A 118 19.08 3.67 -25.58
N LYS A 119 18.52 4.69 -26.24
CA LYS A 119 17.61 5.66 -25.61
C LYS A 119 16.32 5.00 -25.09
N ASP A 120 15.83 3.96 -25.74
CA ASP A 120 14.64 3.22 -25.32
C ASP A 120 14.98 2.34 -24.12
N SER A 121 16.15 1.69 -24.15
CA SER A 121 16.67 0.93 -23.02
C SER A 121 16.88 1.80 -21.76
N ILE A 122 17.41 3.02 -21.93
CA ILE A 122 17.54 4.01 -20.84
C ILE A 122 16.16 4.36 -20.27
N SER A 123 15.18 4.65 -21.13
CA SER A 123 13.83 5.00 -20.71
C SER A 123 13.11 3.88 -19.96
N ILE A 124 13.21 2.63 -20.46
CA ILE A 124 12.62 1.46 -19.80
C ILE A 124 13.22 1.30 -18.40
N ARG A 125 14.55 1.38 -18.27
CA ARG A 125 15.21 1.31 -16.95
C ARG A 125 14.81 2.45 -16.05
N TYR A 126 14.65 3.68 -16.55
CA TYR A 126 14.23 4.82 -15.73
C TYR A 126 12.86 4.57 -15.08
N VAL A 127 11.89 4.13 -15.88
CA VAL A 127 10.53 3.81 -15.41
C VAL A 127 10.56 2.65 -14.42
N LEU A 128 11.24 1.55 -14.76
CA LEU A 128 11.35 0.38 -13.89
C LEU A 128 12.07 0.69 -12.58
N ASN A 129 13.16 1.46 -12.61
CA ASN A 129 13.90 1.86 -11.40
C ASN A 129 13.05 2.75 -10.49
N THR A 130 12.20 3.61 -11.07
CA THR A 130 11.27 4.46 -10.30
C THR A 130 10.27 3.60 -9.53
N TRP A 131 9.69 2.61 -10.20
CA TRP A 131 8.73 1.71 -9.57
C TRP A 131 9.37 0.64 -8.68
N GLU A 132 10.62 0.24 -8.93
CA GLU A 132 11.40 -0.62 -8.04
C GLU A 132 11.65 0.07 -6.70
N ARG A 133 12.06 1.34 -6.70
CA ARG A 133 12.24 2.14 -5.47
C ARG A 133 10.91 2.31 -4.72
N ALA A 134 9.83 2.61 -5.44
CA ALA A 134 8.51 2.74 -4.84
C ALA A 134 8.00 1.42 -4.24
N ALA A 135 8.22 0.30 -4.94
CA ALA A 135 7.90 -1.04 -4.45
C ALA A 135 8.69 -1.40 -3.19
N ASN A 136 9.99 -1.09 -3.16
CA ASN A 136 10.81 -1.29 -1.98
C ASN A 136 10.30 -0.47 -0.79
N ALA A 137 9.97 0.81 -1.01
CA ALA A 137 9.39 1.67 0.03
C ALA A 137 8.05 1.14 0.56
N MET A 138 7.19 0.59 -0.30
CA MET A 138 5.95 -0.08 0.12
C MET A 138 6.22 -1.36 0.92
N ARG A 139 7.18 -2.19 0.48
CA ARG A 139 7.57 -3.43 1.16
C ARG A 139 8.06 -3.18 2.58
N HIS A 140 8.73 -2.05 2.81
CA HIS A 140 9.22 -1.62 4.12
C HIS A 140 8.25 -0.72 4.90
N GLY A 141 7.02 -0.51 4.41
CA GLY A 141 6.00 0.28 5.11
C GLY A 141 6.30 1.78 5.17
N LEU A 142 7.19 2.28 4.32
CA LEU A 142 7.50 3.71 4.17
C LEU A 142 6.45 4.44 3.34
N TYR A 143 5.76 3.72 2.45
CA TYR A 143 4.62 4.21 1.66
C TYR A 143 3.30 3.49 2.03
N ASP A 144 2.19 4.20 1.91
CA ASP A 144 0.83 3.67 2.01
C ASP A 144 0.48 3.01 0.68
N GLU A 145 0.71 1.70 0.63
CA GLU A 145 0.46 0.88 -0.55
C GLU A 145 -1.00 0.93 -1.01
N LEU A 146 -1.97 1.01 -0.10
CA LEU A 146 -3.38 1.05 -0.47
C LEU A 146 -3.72 2.35 -1.19
N TYR A 147 -3.17 3.46 -0.70
CA TYR A 147 -3.29 4.76 -1.35
C TYR A 147 -2.70 4.71 -2.77
N LEU A 148 -1.47 4.23 -2.92
CA LEU A 148 -0.80 4.15 -4.23
C LEU A 148 -1.44 3.14 -5.18
N TYR A 149 -1.99 2.03 -4.66
CA TYR A 149 -2.75 1.07 -5.46
C TYR A 149 -3.97 1.73 -6.11
N GLU A 150 -4.75 2.51 -5.36
CA GLU A 150 -5.93 3.16 -5.93
C GLU A 150 -5.58 4.18 -7.03
N ALA A 151 -4.44 4.88 -6.88
CA ALA A 151 -4.00 5.86 -7.86
C ALA A 151 -3.33 5.25 -9.11
N HIS A 152 -2.56 4.16 -8.95
CA HIS A 152 -1.61 3.71 -9.99
C HIS A 152 -1.76 2.25 -10.43
N LYS A 153 -2.71 1.46 -9.87
CA LYS A 153 -2.84 0.01 -10.16
C LYS A 153 -2.85 -0.34 -11.66
N SER A 154 -3.64 0.37 -12.47
CA SER A 154 -3.77 0.07 -13.90
C SER A 154 -2.45 0.27 -14.63
N MET A 155 -1.75 1.36 -14.33
CA MET A 155 -0.47 1.70 -14.94
C MET A 155 0.61 0.70 -14.54
N VAL A 156 0.79 0.42 -13.24
CA VAL A 156 1.82 -0.52 -12.76
C VAL A 156 1.60 -1.93 -13.31
N ILE A 157 0.35 -2.40 -13.35
CA ILE A 157 0.03 -3.70 -13.93
C ILE A 157 0.36 -3.70 -15.43
N ALA A 158 0.00 -2.66 -16.18
CA ALA A 158 0.36 -2.53 -17.60
C ALA A 158 1.88 -2.55 -17.82
N LEU A 159 2.64 -1.74 -17.07
CA LEU A 159 4.11 -1.71 -17.15
C LEU A 159 4.72 -3.10 -16.89
N SER A 160 4.19 -3.85 -15.92
CA SER A 160 4.67 -5.20 -15.62
C SER A 160 4.45 -6.20 -16.76
N MET A 161 3.34 -6.06 -17.48
CA MET A 161 3.05 -6.90 -18.65
C MET A 161 3.94 -6.51 -19.83
N HIS A 162 4.06 -5.21 -20.11
CA HIS A 162 4.84 -4.69 -21.23
C HIS A 162 6.34 -4.96 -21.09
N PHE A 163 6.90 -4.82 -19.88
CA PHE A 163 8.34 -4.98 -19.66
C PHE A 163 8.75 -6.35 -19.13
N ARG A 164 7.85 -7.34 -19.13
CA ARG A 164 8.15 -8.68 -18.62
C ARG A 164 9.38 -9.31 -19.27
N GLU A 165 9.47 -9.25 -20.59
CA GLU A 165 10.59 -9.88 -21.33
C GLU A 165 11.90 -9.10 -21.13
N PHE A 166 11.84 -7.78 -20.99
CA PHE A 166 12.99 -6.95 -20.61
C PHE A 166 13.50 -7.33 -19.21
N ILE A 167 12.58 -7.45 -18.23
CA ILE A 167 12.91 -7.78 -16.84
C ILE A 167 13.56 -9.17 -16.76
N LYS A 168 12.96 -10.18 -17.39
CA LYS A 168 13.52 -11.54 -17.41
C LYS A 168 14.93 -11.57 -17.96
N GLU A 169 15.18 -10.83 -19.04
CA GLU A 169 16.51 -10.79 -19.63
C GLU A 169 17.52 -10.06 -18.75
N ALA A 170 17.11 -8.96 -18.11
CA ALA A 170 17.92 -8.29 -17.11
C ALA A 170 18.25 -9.23 -15.93
N GLN A 171 17.30 -10.09 -15.53
CA GLN A 171 17.45 -11.04 -14.44
C GLN A 171 18.40 -12.20 -14.72
N LYS A 172 18.64 -12.56 -16.00
CA LYS A 172 19.69 -13.53 -16.35
C LYS A 172 21.07 -13.06 -15.92
N ARG A 173 21.29 -11.74 -15.92
CA ARG A 173 22.54 -11.12 -15.46
C ARG A 173 22.56 -10.90 -13.96
N GLN A 174 21.44 -10.42 -13.39
CA GLN A 174 21.32 -10.17 -11.95
C GLN A 174 19.92 -10.57 -11.48
N PRO A 175 19.76 -11.71 -10.78
CA PRO A 175 18.45 -12.24 -10.41
C PRO A 175 17.57 -11.28 -9.59
N SER A 176 18.18 -10.38 -8.82
CA SER A 176 17.46 -9.40 -7.99
C SER A 176 16.94 -8.18 -8.75
N PHE A 177 17.28 -8.01 -10.04
CA PHE A 177 16.77 -6.87 -10.80
C PHE A 177 15.26 -6.89 -10.90
N TYR A 178 14.67 -5.76 -10.49
CA TYR A 178 13.23 -5.51 -10.52
C TYR A 178 12.41 -6.52 -9.71
N GLU A 179 13.00 -7.14 -8.68
CA GLU A 179 12.33 -8.10 -7.81
C GLU A 179 11.17 -7.43 -7.05
N ASN A 180 11.40 -6.26 -6.44
CA ASN A 180 10.36 -5.59 -5.67
C ASN A 180 9.23 -5.10 -6.58
N PHE A 181 9.56 -4.56 -7.75
CA PHE A 181 8.57 -4.19 -8.76
C PHE A 181 7.74 -5.39 -9.19
N SER A 182 8.38 -6.52 -9.49
CA SER A 182 7.69 -7.76 -9.88
C SER A 182 6.78 -8.27 -8.77
N TRP A 183 7.25 -8.24 -7.51
CA TRP A 183 6.45 -8.58 -6.32
C TRP A 183 5.23 -7.66 -6.19
N LEU A 184 5.41 -6.35 -6.33
CA LEU A 184 4.35 -5.36 -6.22
C LEU A 184 3.29 -5.59 -7.32
N ALA A 185 3.73 -5.74 -8.57
CA ALA A 185 2.85 -5.97 -9.70
C ALA A 185 2.02 -7.24 -9.51
N LEU A 186 2.65 -8.36 -9.12
CA LEU A 186 1.94 -9.62 -8.85
C LEU A 186 0.92 -9.46 -7.72
N LYS A 187 1.32 -8.81 -6.61
CA LYS A 187 0.43 -8.53 -5.48
C LYS A 187 -0.78 -7.70 -5.90
N TRP A 188 -0.58 -6.72 -6.77
CA TRP A 188 -1.64 -5.83 -7.28
C TRP A 188 -2.55 -6.54 -8.30
N VAL A 189 -2.02 -7.43 -9.14
CA VAL A 189 -2.83 -8.31 -10.01
C VAL A 189 -3.75 -9.19 -9.17
N ILE A 190 -3.21 -9.90 -8.18
CA ILE A 190 -4.01 -10.76 -7.27
C ILE A 190 -5.10 -9.94 -6.57
N ARG A 191 -4.77 -8.73 -6.10
CA ARG A 191 -5.73 -7.82 -5.48
C ARG A 191 -6.84 -7.40 -6.46
N ARG A 192 -6.51 -7.05 -7.70
CA ARG A 192 -7.48 -6.66 -8.73
C ARG A 192 -8.41 -7.80 -9.08
N ASP A 193 -7.86 -8.99 -9.27
CA ASP A 193 -8.61 -10.16 -9.73
C ASP A 193 -9.55 -10.68 -8.63
N SER A 194 -9.11 -10.65 -7.36
CA SER A 194 -9.99 -10.96 -6.22
C SER A 194 -11.16 -9.97 -6.06
N HIS A 195 -10.95 -8.68 -6.35
CA HIS A 195 -12.03 -7.69 -6.41
C HIS A 195 -12.99 -7.96 -7.58
N SER A 196 -12.46 -8.29 -8.75
CA SER A 196 -13.26 -8.65 -9.93
C SER A 196 -14.16 -9.86 -9.66
N ASP A 197 -13.60 -10.91 -9.04
CA ASP A 197 -14.35 -12.12 -8.73
C ASP A 197 -15.47 -11.90 -7.71
N LYS A 198 -15.19 -11.11 -6.65
CA LYS A 198 -16.22 -10.70 -5.68
C LYS A 198 -17.33 -9.87 -6.32
N ASN A 199 -16.97 -8.94 -7.21
CA ASN A 199 -17.95 -8.14 -7.94
C ASN A 199 -18.77 -8.99 -8.90
N ARG A 200 -18.14 -9.91 -9.63
CA ARG A 200 -18.80 -10.86 -10.52
C ARG A 200 -19.79 -11.73 -9.75
N LYS A 201 -19.38 -12.31 -8.62
CA LYS A 201 -20.27 -13.09 -7.74
C LYS A 201 -21.44 -12.28 -7.22
N THR A 202 -21.23 -11.00 -6.90
CA THR A 202 -22.29 -10.09 -6.44
C THR A 202 -23.27 -9.77 -7.57
N LYS A 203 -22.77 -9.45 -8.76
CA LYS A 203 -23.59 -9.16 -9.94
C LYS A 203 -24.40 -10.38 -10.39
N LEU A 204 -23.81 -11.57 -10.36
CA LEU A 204 -24.52 -12.82 -10.64
C LEU A 204 -25.67 -13.07 -9.65
N ARG A 205 -25.47 -12.78 -8.36
CA ARG A 205 -26.56 -12.87 -7.36
C ARG A 205 -27.67 -11.86 -7.63
N GLN A 206 -27.32 -10.65 -8.06
CA GLN A 206 -28.31 -9.63 -8.43
C GLN A 206 -29.12 -10.06 -9.66
N ILE A 207 -28.44 -10.51 -10.71
CA ILE A 207 -29.10 -11.03 -11.92
C ILE A 207 -30.00 -12.23 -11.59
N LEU A 208 -29.53 -13.17 -10.77
CA LEU A 208 -30.34 -14.32 -10.35
C LEU A 208 -31.60 -13.86 -9.61
N ALA A 209 -31.47 -12.95 -8.65
CA ALA A 209 -32.61 -12.40 -7.91
C ALA A 209 -33.59 -11.61 -8.80
N GLU A 210 -33.10 -10.94 -9.85
CA GLU A 210 -33.94 -10.27 -10.85
C GLU A 210 -34.69 -11.28 -11.73
N LEU A 211 -34.00 -12.34 -12.18
CA LEU A 211 -34.62 -13.43 -12.95
C LEU A 211 -35.69 -14.15 -12.14
N ASP A 212 -35.45 -14.44 -10.86
CA ASP A 212 -36.42 -15.08 -9.96
C ASP A 212 -37.70 -14.22 -9.80
N LYS A 213 -37.55 -12.89 -9.70
CA LYS A 213 -38.69 -11.95 -9.64
C LYS A 213 -39.50 -11.90 -10.94
N ILE A 214 -38.84 -12.00 -12.09
CA ILE A 214 -39.50 -12.04 -13.40
C ILE A 214 -40.22 -13.37 -13.59
N ALA A 215 -39.58 -14.49 -13.20
CA ALA A 215 -40.18 -15.81 -13.25
C ALA A 215 -41.42 -15.89 -12.34
N SER A 216 -41.38 -15.29 -11.15
CA SER A 216 -42.52 -15.26 -10.22
C SER A 216 -43.68 -14.36 -10.68
N HIS A 217 -43.43 -13.36 -11.54
CA HIS A 217 -44.48 -12.47 -12.09
C HIS A 217 -45.13 -12.99 -13.38
N LYS A 218 -44.57 -14.02 -14.02
CA LYS A 218 -45.13 -14.63 -15.25
C LYS A 218 -46.07 -15.81 -14.99
N ILE A 219 -46.34 -16.12 -13.72
CA ILE A 219 -47.32 -17.14 -13.31
C ILE A 219 -48.59 -16.41 -12.84
N HIS A 220 -49.32 -15.82 -13.77
CA HIS A 220 -50.73 -15.42 -13.64
C HIS A 220 -51.38 -15.41 -15.02
#